data_AF-A0A7H0IPF2-F1
#
_entry.id   AF-A0A7H0IPF2-F1
#
_cell.length_a   1.000
_cell.length_b   1.000
_cell.length_c   1.000
_cell.angle_alpha   90.00
_cell.angle_beta   90.00
_cell.angle_gamma   90.00
#
_symmetry.space_group_name_H-M   'P 1'
#
loop_
_entity.id
_entity.type
_entity.pdbx_description
1 polymer ?
#
loop_
_entity_poly.entity_id
_entity_poly.type
_entity_poly.pdbx_seq_one_letter_code
_entity_poly.pdbx_strand_id
1 'polypeptide(L)'
;MAKILFLMTAADHWTLADGTTHPTGFWAEEAVVPYEAFLAAGHEVTVATPGGAVSPVDQNSLDSDEIKAALEKATGLREPIALTDVRLEDYDAVYVPGGHGPMEDLAVDTDSGALLTGAVTSGKLVGVVCHGPAALLAAVKDDGVNAFAGYRVAAFTNEEERIGGFADKAKWLLQDRLTEAGLQVDARAPWAPHTVADRNVLTGQNPASSGPLAAEMIKHLG
;
A
#
# COMPACT_ATOMS: atom_id res chain seq x y z
N MET A 1 9.34 -19.90 -6.70
CA MET A 1 9.73 -19.05 -5.56
C MET A 1 9.91 -17.65 -6.10
N ALA A 2 8.97 -16.77 -5.77
CA ALA A 2 8.98 -15.37 -6.21
C ALA A 2 9.64 -14.49 -5.14
N LYS A 3 10.20 -13.36 -5.55
CA LYS A 3 10.69 -12.28 -4.68
C LYS A 3 9.72 -11.11 -4.69
N ILE A 4 9.21 -10.73 -3.53
CA ILE A 4 8.21 -9.69 -3.37
C ILE A 4 8.83 -8.51 -2.62
N LEU A 5 8.81 -7.34 -3.23
CA LEU A 5 9.22 -6.09 -2.60
C LEU A 5 8.03 -5.48 -1.87
N PHE A 6 8.13 -5.37 -0.55
CA PHE A 6 7.22 -4.58 0.26
C PHE A 6 7.71 -3.13 0.26
N LEU A 7 7.01 -2.25 -0.43
CA LEU A 7 7.22 -0.80 -0.33
C LEU A 7 6.35 -0.28 0.80
N MET A 8 6.97 0.13 1.91
CA MET A 8 6.27 0.60 3.10
C MET A 8 6.56 2.09 3.35
N THR A 9 5.61 2.77 3.99
CA THR A 9 5.78 4.15 4.45
C THR A 9 6.91 4.25 5.47
N ALA A 10 7.62 5.37 5.50
CA ALA A 10 8.49 5.78 6.59
C ALA A 10 7.84 6.84 7.51
N ALA A 11 6.67 7.36 7.15
CA ALA A 11 5.97 8.40 7.90
C ALA A 11 5.31 7.87 9.17
N ASP A 12 5.53 8.55 10.30
CA ASP A 12 4.92 8.28 11.62
C ASP A 12 3.69 9.16 11.91
N HIS A 13 3.32 10.01 10.97
CA HIS A 13 2.18 10.89 11.07
C HIS A 13 1.59 11.22 9.70
N TRP A 14 0.37 11.72 9.72
CA TRP A 14 -0.30 12.35 8.58
C TRP A 14 -0.65 13.79 8.93
N THR A 15 -0.25 14.73 8.08
CA THR A 15 -0.50 16.16 8.29
C THR A 15 -1.89 16.55 7.77
N LEU A 16 -2.78 16.93 8.68
CA LEU A 16 -4.18 17.28 8.41
C LEU A 16 -4.33 18.69 7.79
N ALA A 17 -5.53 19.02 7.35
CA ALA A 17 -5.85 20.28 6.64
C ALA A 17 -5.59 21.54 7.49
N ASP A 18 -5.73 21.46 8.81
CA ASP A 18 -5.44 22.55 9.74
C ASP A 18 -3.95 22.65 10.14
N GLY A 19 -3.10 21.78 9.59
CA GLY A 19 -1.67 21.71 9.88
C GLY A 19 -1.32 20.90 11.13
N THR A 20 -2.29 20.33 11.85
CA THR A 20 -2.02 19.39 12.94
C THR A 20 -1.58 18.02 12.41
N THR A 21 -0.85 17.27 13.23
CA THR A 21 -0.34 15.93 12.89
C THR A 21 -1.19 14.86 13.57
N HIS A 22 -1.67 13.89 12.79
CA HIS A 22 -2.28 12.66 13.28
C HIS A 22 -1.21 11.55 13.35
N PRO A 23 -0.85 11.00 14.52
CA PRO A 23 0.08 9.88 14.61
C PRO A 23 -0.48 8.64 13.91
N THR A 24 0.31 8.02 13.03
CA THR A 24 -0.09 6.86 12.22
C THR A 24 1.16 6.10 11.75
N GLY A 25 1.03 5.30 10.69
CA GLY A 25 2.07 4.52 10.06
C GLY A 25 1.46 3.55 9.06
N PHE A 26 2.03 2.34 8.96
CA PHE A 26 1.38 1.25 8.25
C PHE A 26 0.29 0.58 9.11
N TRP A 27 -0.75 0.05 8.47
CA TRP A 27 -1.78 -0.76 9.16
C TRP A 27 -1.28 -2.19 9.37
N ALA A 28 -1.24 -2.67 10.62
CA ALA A 28 -0.58 -3.92 11.01
C ALA A 28 -1.12 -5.14 10.26
N GLU A 29 -2.45 -5.32 10.18
CA GLU A 29 -3.06 -6.44 9.47
C GLU A 29 -2.68 -6.45 7.98
N GLU A 30 -2.62 -5.27 7.35
CA GLU A 30 -2.34 -5.14 5.91
C GLU A 30 -0.89 -5.43 5.55
N ALA A 31 0.03 -5.37 6.51
CA ALA A 31 1.42 -5.76 6.31
C ALA A 31 1.64 -7.23 6.74
N VAL A 32 1.20 -7.60 7.95
CA VAL A 32 1.57 -8.88 8.57
C VAL A 32 0.83 -10.06 7.92
N VAL A 33 -0.47 -9.92 7.62
CA VAL A 33 -1.23 -11.03 7.03
C VAL A 33 -0.67 -11.40 5.64
N PRO A 34 -0.42 -10.44 4.72
CA PRO A 34 0.22 -10.74 3.45
C PRO A 34 1.65 -11.24 3.60
N TYR A 35 2.44 -10.66 4.51
CA TYR A 35 3.81 -11.10 4.79
C TYR A 35 3.86 -12.59 5.17
N GLU A 36 3.05 -13.00 6.15
CA GLU A 36 2.98 -14.41 6.58
C GLU A 36 2.46 -15.32 5.45
N ALA A 37 1.44 -14.88 4.69
CA ALA A 37 0.90 -15.64 3.58
C ALA A 37 1.94 -15.88 2.47
N PHE A 38 2.72 -14.87 2.10
CA PHE A 38 3.78 -15.00 1.09
C PHE A 38 4.90 -15.91 1.56
N LEU A 39 5.34 -15.80 2.81
CA LEU A 39 6.35 -16.71 3.38
C LEU A 39 5.83 -18.16 3.44
N ALA A 40 4.58 -18.36 3.83
CA ALA A 40 3.95 -19.67 3.87
C ALA A 40 3.80 -20.30 2.47
N ALA A 41 3.64 -19.48 1.43
CA ALA A 41 3.67 -19.91 0.02
C ALA A 41 5.09 -20.17 -0.51
N GLY A 42 6.13 -20.00 0.30
CA GLY A 42 7.52 -20.22 -0.08
C GLY A 42 8.09 -19.11 -0.96
N HIS A 43 7.57 -17.89 -0.84
CA HIS A 43 8.13 -16.69 -1.46
C HIS A 43 9.09 -15.97 -0.51
N GLU A 44 9.94 -15.12 -1.07
CA GLU A 44 10.84 -14.25 -0.31
C GLU A 44 10.24 -12.83 -0.26
N VAL A 45 10.37 -12.16 0.89
CA VAL A 45 9.94 -10.78 1.06
C VAL A 45 11.12 -9.91 1.43
N THR A 46 11.27 -8.78 0.76
CA THR A 46 12.21 -7.70 1.14
C THR A 46 11.41 -6.43 1.40
N VAL A 47 11.71 -5.72 2.47
CA VAL A 47 11.07 -4.44 2.77
C VAL A 47 11.96 -3.30 2.31
N ALA A 48 11.37 -2.30 1.67
CA ALA A 48 12.01 -1.03 1.37
C ALA A 48 11.15 0.13 1.84
N THR A 49 11.80 1.18 2.33
CA THR A 49 11.15 2.42 2.77
C THR A 49 11.96 3.63 2.29
N PRO A 50 11.35 4.81 2.18
CA PRO A 50 12.10 6.06 1.98
C PRO A 50 13.24 6.18 3.01
N GLY A 51 14.47 6.33 2.52
CA GLY A 51 15.68 6.44 3.36
C GLY A 51 16.05 5.20 4.19
N GLY A 52 15.35 4.06 4.04
CA GLY A 52 15.62 2.84 4.82
C GLY A 52 15.22 2.96 6.29
N ALA A 53 14.31 3.88 6.61
CA ALA A 53 13.75 4.04 7.95
C ALA A 53 12.85 2.86 8.32
N VAL A 54 12.90 2.41 9.58
CA VAL A 54 11.97 1.40 10.09
C VAL A 54 10.55 1.96 10.06
N SER A 55 9.67 1.30 9.32
CA SER A 55 8.28 1.72 9.15
C SER A 55 7.55 1.70 10.52
N PRO A 56 6.94 2.80 10.95
CA PRO A 56 6.17 2.85 12.19
C PRO A 56 4.82 2.16 11.99
N VAL A 57 4.36 1.42 13.00
CA VAL A 57 3.02 0.81 12.98
C VAL A 57 1.99 1.81 13.52
N ASP A 58 0.85 1.92 12.84
CA ASP A 58 -0.31 2.65 13.37
C ASP A 58 -0.83 1.92 14.62
N GLN A 59 -0.80 2.59 15.77
CA GLN A 59 -1.22 1.99 17.04
C GLN A 59 -2.70 1.59 17.06
N ASN A 60 -3.55 2.22 16.24
CA ASN A 60 -4.97 1.87 16.13
C ASN A 60 -5.18 0.53 15.41
N SER A 61 -4.20 0.08 14.62
CA SER A 61 -4.25 -1.20 13.92
C SER A 61 -3.87 -2.40 14.80
N LEU A 62 -3.45 -2.17 16.05
CA LEU A 62 -3.10 -3.21 17.04
C LEU A 62 -4.32 -3.58 17.89
N ASP A 63 -5.42 -3.92 17.23
CA ASP A 63 -6.74 -4.13 17.85
C ASP A 63 -6.95 -5.53 18.45
N SER A 64 -6.09 -6.50 18.11
CA SER A 64 -6.13 -7.86 18.62
C SER A 64 -4.77 -8.38 19.07
N ASP A 65 -4.77 -9.33 20.01
CA ASP A 65 -3.55 -9.97 20.48
C ASP A 65 -2.92 -10.86 19.40
N GLU A 66 -3.72 -11.35 18.46
CA GLU A 66 -3.25 -12.12 17.30
C GLU A 66 -2.39 -11.25 16.38
N ILE A 67 -2.89 -10.07 15.98
CA ILE A 67 -2.12 -9.14 15.13
C ILE A 67 -0.85 -8.64 15.82
N LYS A 68 -0.92 -8.34 17.13
CA LYS A 68 0.27 -7.96 17.91
C LYS A 68 1.33 -9.07 17.90
N ALA A 69 0.92 -10.30 18.20
CA ALA A 69 1.84 -11.44 18.25
C ALA A 69 2.42 -11.79 16.87
N ALA A 70 1.63 -11.65 15.81
CA ALA A 70 2.08 -11.86 14.44
C ALA A 70 3.09 -10.77 14.02
N LEU A 71 2.82 -9.49 14.34
CA LEU A 71 3.76 -8.38 14.11
C LEU A 71 5.06 -8.56 14.88
N GLU A 72 5.02 -9.03 16.13
CA GLU A 72 6.22 -9.32 16.91
C GLU A 72 7.12 -10.33 16.20
N LYS A 73 6.54 -11.38 15.62
CA LYS A 73 7.25 -12.45 14.89
C LYS A 73 7.72 -12.03 13.50
N ALA A 74 7.07 -11.07 12.85
CA ALA A 74 7.41 -10.58 11.53
C ALA A 74 8.68 -9.67 11.54
N THR A 75 9.80 -10.19 12.03
CA THR A 75 11.04 -9.42 12.21
C THR A 75 11.58 -8.83 10.92
N GLY A 76 11.36 -9.49 9.77
CA GLY A 76 11.76 -8.98 8.45
C GLY A 76 11.10 -7.65 8.06
N LEU A 77 9.96 -7.30 8.67
CA LEU A 77 9.34 -5.98 8.49
C LEU A 77 10.14 -4.84 9.14
N ARG A 78 11.07 -5.16 10.06
CA ARG A 78 11.88 -4.19 10.81
C ARG A 78 13.29 -4.00 10.25
N GLU A 79 13.60 -4.63 9.11
CA GLU A 79 14.92 -4.58 8.47
C GLU A 79 14.81 -4.02 7.04
N PRO A 80 14.26 -2.79 6.84
CA PRO A 80 14.11 -2.24 5.52
C PRO A 80 15.46 -1.87 4.90
N ILE A 81 15.57 -2.08 3.59
CA ILE A 81 16.59 -1.41 2.77
C ILE A 81 16.13 0.00 2.40
N ALA A 82 17.06 0.87 2.04
CA ALA A 82 16.68 2.15 1.46
C ALA A 82 16.01 1.94 0.10
N LEU A 83 14.92 2.67 -0.16
CA LEU A 83 14.22 2.62 -1.44
C LEU A 83 15.15 2.92 -2.63
N THR A 84 16.14 3.78 -2.45
CA THR A 84 17.16 4.10 -3.45
C THR A 84 18.11 2.93 -3.78
N ASP A 85 18.18 1.91 -2.92
CA ASP A 85 19.00 0.71 -3.14
C ASP A 85 18.22 -0.39 -3.86
N VAL A 86 16.92 -0.20 -4.08
CA VAL A 86 16.06 -1.16 -4.77
C VAL A 86 16.40 -1.22 -6.25
N ARG A 87 16.67 -2.44 -6.72
CA ARG A 87 16.75 -2.79 -8.14
C ARG A 87 15.50 -3.58 -8.53
N LEU A 88 14.57 -2.94 -9.24
CA LEU A 88 13.25 -3.51 -9.57
C LEU A 88 13.34 -4.86 -10.29
N GLU A 89 14.39 -5.08 -11.09
CA GLU A 89 14.63 -6.34 -11.79
C GLU A 89 14.89 -7.54 -10.88
N ASP A 90 15.29 -7.30 -9.62
CA ASP A 90 15.56 -8.36 -8.64
C ASP A 90 14.25 -8.89 -7.99
N TYR A 91 13.09 -8.31 -8.31
CA TYR A 91 11.79 -8.65 -7.73
C TYR A 91 10.76 -9.05 -8.79
N ASP A 92 9.87 -9.98 -8.45
CA ASP A 92 8.77 -10.44 -9.31
C ASP A 92 7.49 -9.64 -9.09
N ALA A 93 7.32 -9.09 -7.88
CA ALA A 93 6.16 -8.30 -7.49
C ALA A 93 6.52 -7.15 -6.54
N VAL A 94 5.67 -6.14 -6.52
CA VAL A 94 5.65 -5.06 -5.51
C VAL A 94 4.35 -5.15 -4.72
N TYR A 95 4.44 -5.04 -3.40
CA TYR A 95 3.31 -4.98 -2.50
C TYR A 95 3.37 -3.70 -1.65
N VAL A 96 2.25 -2.99 -1.50
CA VAL A 96 2.14 -1.74 -0.73
C VAL A 96 0.98 -1.85 0.27
N PRO A 97 1.27 -2.06 1.58
CA PRO A 97 0.24 -1.96 2.60
C PRO A 97 -0.25 -0.52 2.79
N GLY A 98 -1.42 -0.34 3.37
CA GLY A 98 -1.98 0.95 3.75
C GLY A 98 -1.71 1.31 5.22
N GLY A 99 -2.72 1.87 5.89
CA GLY A 99 -2.54 2.82 7.00
C GLY A 99 -2.44 4.26 6.48
N HIS A 100 -2.56 5.30 7.31
CA HIS A 100 -2.55 6.67 6.79
C HIS A 100 -1.15 7.17 6.39
N GLY A 101 -0.06 6.49 6.78
CA GLY A 101 1.33 6.91 6.46
C GLY A 101 1.62 7.14 4.96
N PRO A 102 1.26 6.23 4.03
CA PRO A 102 1.39 6.44 2.57
C PRO A 102 0.77 7.73 2.03
N MET A 103 -0.21 8.31 2.72
CA MET A 103 -0.82 9.60 2.34
C MET A 103 0.13 10.79 2.58
N GLU A 104 1.08 10.65 3.50
CA GLU A 104 2.06 11.68 3.84
C GLU A 104 3.29 11.62 2.92
N ASP A 105 3.92 10.44 2.80
CA ASP A 105 5.21 10.30 2.13
C ASP A 105 5.09 9.67 0.73
N LEU A 106 4.56 8.44 0.62
CA LEU A 106 4.59 7.68 -0.63
C LEU A 106 3.77 8.34 -1.74
N ALA A 107 2.74 9.12 -1.40
CA ALA A 107 1.93 9.86 -2.35
C ALA A 107 2.70 10.94 -3.15
N VAL A 108 3.87 11.36 -2.65
CA VAL A 108 4.69 12.41 -3.24
C VAL A 108 6.15 12.02 -3.43
N ASP A 109 6.55 10.82 -3.00
CA ASP A 109 7.91 10.32 -3.09
C ASP A 109 8.27 9.92 -4.54
N THR A 110 9.28 10.57 -5.10
CA THR A 110 9.66 10.40 -6.51
C THR A 110 10.29 9.04 -6.80
N ASP A 111 11.00 8.45 -5.83
CA ASP A 111 11.65 7.15 -6.00
C ASP A 111 10.60 6.02 -5.97
N SER A 112 9.62 6.13 -5.08
CA SER A 112 8.41 5.30 -5.02
C SER A 112 7.63 5.39 -6.34
N GLY A 113 7.41 6.62 -6.82
CA GLY A 113 6.73 6.88 -8.08
C GLY A 113 7.46 6.23 -9.28
N ALA A 114 8.78 6.37 -9.35
CA ALA A 114 9.61 5.76 -10.39
C ALA A 114 9.58 4.22 -10.31
N LEU A 115 9.70 3.65 -9.11
CA LEU A 115 9.62 2.22 -8.88
C LEU A 115 8.28 1.65 -9.35
N LEU A 116 7.16 2.26 -8.94
CA LEU A 116 5.81 1.81 -9.29
C LEU A 116 5.50 2.00 -10.79
N THR A 117 5.99 3.08 -11.39
CA THR A 117 5.93 3.28 -12.86
C THR A 117 6.69 2.18 -13.58
N GLY A 118 7.91 1.86 -13.14
CA GLY A 118 8.70 0.75 -13.69
C GLY A 118 7.99 -0.60 -13.53
N ALA A 119 7.40 -0.85 -12.36
CA ALA A 119 6.72 -2.12 -12.07
C ALA A 119 5.51 -2.32 -12.98
N VAL A 120 4.63 -1.31 -13.09
CA VAL A 120 3.42 -1.44 -13.91
C VAL A 120 3.72 -1.53 -15.40
N THR A 121 4.69 -0.75 -15.90
CA THR A 121 5.06 -0.72 -17.33
C THR A 121 5.82 -1.97 -17.78
N SER A 122 6.58 -2.60 -16.89
CA SER A 122 7.27 -3.87 -17.17
C SER A 122 6.37 -5.11 -17.01
N GLY A 123 5.11 -4.93 -16.63
CA GLY A 123 4.15 -6.03 -16.43
C GLY A 123 4.37 -6.80 -15.12
N LYS A 124 5.21 -6.31 -14.20
CA LYS A 124 5.38 -6.91 -12.86
C LYS A 124 4.09 -6.78 -12.07
N LEU A 125 3.85 -7.75 -11.19
CA LEU A 125 2.66 -7.76 -10.35
C LEU A 125 2.73 -6.64 -9.31
N VAL A 126 1.68 -5.84 -9.19
CA VAL A 126 1.56 -4.77 -8.18
C VAL A 126 0.34 -5.05 -7.31
N GLY A 127 0.56 -5.25 -6.02
CA GLY A 127 -0.47 -5.38 -5.00
C GLY A 127 -0.54 -4.15 -4.11
N VAL A 128 -1.68 -3.48 -4.01
CA VAL A 128 -1.86 -2.30 -3.11
C VAL A 128 -3.17 -2.40 -2.34
N VAL A 129 -3.22 -1.98 -1.09
CA VAL A 129 -4.45 -2.09 -0.27
C VAL A 129 -4.73 -0.83 0.54
N CYS A 130 -6.02 -0.54 0.79
CA CYS A 130 -6.48 0.51 1.70
C CYS A 130 -6.00 1.88 1.26
N HIS A 131 -5.13 2.52 2.04
CA HIS A 131 -4.46 3.78 1.70
C HIS A 131 -3.14 3.62 0.95
N GLY A 132 -2.62 2.40 0.82
CA GLY A 132 -1.45 2.08 -0.01
C GLY A 132 -1.55 2.58 -1.46
N PRO A 133 -2.73 2.60 -2.12
CA PRO A 133 -2.94 3.25 -3.40
C PRO A 133 -2.53 4.73 -3.47
N ALA A 134 -2.36 5.43 -2.34
CA ALA A 134 -1.80 6.78 -2.31
C ALA A 134 -0.43 6.82 -3.01
N ALA A 135 0.39 5.78 -2.86
CA ALA A 135 1.69 5.66 -3.53
C ALA A 135 1.60 5.71 -5.06
N LEU A 136 0.46 5.31 -5.64
CA LEU A 136 0.23 5.38 -7.09
C LEU A 136 0.16 6.83 -7.61
N LEU A 137 -0.13 7.81 -6.75
CA LEU A 137 -0.23 9.22 -7.13
C LEU A 137 1.14 9.78 -7.55
N ALA A 138 2.23 9.28 -6.98
CA ALA A 138 3.59 9.68 -7.35
C ALA A 138 4.07 9.05 -8.67
N ALA A 139 3.39 8.01 -9.18
CA ALA A 139 3.76 7.31 -10.39
C ALA A 139 3.31 8.07 -11.66
N VAL A 140 4.02 9.17 -11.95
CA VAL A 140 3.76 10.04 -13.10
C VAL A 140 4.84 9.84 -14.16
N LYS A 141 4.44 9.59 -15.41
CA LYS A 141 5.36 9.44 -16.55
C LYS A 141 5.92 10.80 -16.98
N ASP A 142 6.95 10.76 -17.84
CA ASP A 142 7.56 11.97 -18.43
C ASP A 142 6.57 12.88 -19.18
N ASP A 143 5.47 12.31 -19.69
CA ASP A 143 4.39 13.05 -20.37
C ASP A 143 3.38 13.71 -19.40
N GLY A 144 3.59 13.58 -18.08
CA GLY A 144 2.74 14.12 -17.03
C GLY A 144 1.50 13.28 -16.74
N VAL A 145 1.27 12.17 -17.45
CA VAL A 145 0.13 11.27 -17.22
C VAL A 145 0.51 10.24 -16.15
N ASN A 146 -0.40 9.99 -15.21
CA ASN A 146 -0.23 8.94 -14.21
C ASN A 146 -0.10 7.56 -14.90
N ALA A 147 0.87 6.75 -14.48
CA ALA A 147 1.17 5.45 -15.06
C ALA A 147 0.02 4.43 -14.90
N PHE A 148 -0.85 4.65 -13.91
CA PHE A 148 -2.03 3.84 -13.63
C PHE A 148 -3.33 4.44 -14.19
N ALA A 149 -3.28 5.56 -14.93
CA ALA A 149 -4.47 6.13 -15.55
C ALA A 149 -5.21 5.09 -16.43
N GLY A 150 -6.52 4.98 -16.23
CA GLY A 150 -7.38 3.99 -16.88
C GLY A 150 -7.38 2.59 -16.24
N TYR A 151 -6.61 2.35 -15.16
CA TYR A 151 -6.77 1.13 -14.36
C TYR A 151 -7.99 1.20 -13.45
N ARG A 152 -8.66 0.05 -13.31
CA ARG A 152 -9.64 -0.17 -12.26
C ARG A 152 -8.93 -0.59 -10.98
N VAL A 153 -9.27 0.07 -9.87
CA VAL A 153 -8.66 -0.19 -8.56
C VAL A 153 -9.70 -0.18 -7.46
N ALA A 154 -9.50 -0.97 -6.42
CA ALA A 154 -10.06 -0.77 -5.10
C ALA A 154 -9.10 0.10 -4.27
N ALA A 155 -9.66 0.93 -3.40
CA ALA A 155 -8.91 1.79 -2.48
C ALA A 155 -9.83 2.19 -1.32
N PHE A 156 -9.26 2.65 -0.21
CA PHE A 156 -10.04 3.14 0.92
C PHE A 156 -10.95 4.27 0.46
N THR A 157 -12.23 4.15 0.77
CA THR A 157 -13.27 5.01 0.20
C THR A 157 -13.45 6.29 1.00
N ASN A 158 -13.98 7.32 0.35
CA ASN A 158 -14.39 8.56 1.02
C ASN A 158 -15.41 8.29 2.15
N GLU A 159 -16.24 7.27 2.00
CA GLU A 159 -17.22 6.89 3.02
C GLU A 159 -16.57 6.20 4.22
N GLU A 160 -15.61 5.30 4.00
CA GLU A 160 -14.83 4.71 5.09
C GLU A 160 -14.02 5.79 5.84
N GLU A 161 -13.42 6.76 5.13
CA GLU A 161 -12.71 7.90 5.74
C GLU A 161 -13.63 8.79 6.58
N ARG A 162 -14.89 8.95 6.15
CA ARG A 162 -15.90 9.70 6.89
C ARG A 162 -16.33 8.96 8.14
N ILE A 163 -16.57 7.65 8.04
CA ILE A 163 -16.90 6.79 9.18
C ILE A 163 -15.73 6.77 10.19
N GLY A 164 -14.49 6.77 9.69
CA GLY A 164 -13.27 6.89 10.50
C GLY A 164 -13.07 8.27 11.14
N GLY A 165 -13.86 9.27 10.77
CA GLY A 165 -13.83 10.61 11.38
C GLY A 165 -12.68 11.51 10.91
N PHE A 166 -12.07 11.19 9.78
CA PHE A 166 -10.95 11.94 9.20
C PHE A 166 -11.30 12.67 7.91
N ALA A 167 -12.40 12.33 7.23
CA ALA A 167 -12.72 12.94 5.94
C ALA A 167 -12.76 14.48 5.96
N ASP A 168 -13.39 15.07 6.98
CA ASP A 168 -13.49 16.53 7.12
C ASP A 168 -12.18 17.20 7.60
N LYS A 169 -11.20 16.40 8.03
CA LYS A 169 -9.88 16.86 8.50
C LYS A 169 -8.79 16.66 7.45
N ALA A 170 -9.05 15.83 6.45
CA ALA A 170 -8.10 15.48 5.40
C ALA A 170 -7.83 16.68 4.48
N LYS A 171 -6.58 16.87 4.07
CA LYS A 171 -6.24 17.84 3.00
C LYS A 171 -6.89 17.47 1.66
N TRP A 172 -7.07 16.18 1.46
CA TRP A 172 -7.64 15.55 0.28
C TRP A 172 -8.05 14.12 0.65
N LEU A 173 -9.03 13.57 -0.06
CA LEU A 173 -9.45 12.18 0.12
C LEU A 173 -8.84 11.29 -0.97
N LEU A 174 -8.45 10.08 -0.60
CA LEU A 174 -7.75 9.16 -1.49
C LEU A 174 -8.53 8.84 -2.76
N GLN A 175 -9.79 8.41 -2.61
CA GLN A 175 -10.63 8.03 -3.74
C GLN A 175 -10.81 9.19 -4.74
N ASP A 176 -10.93 10.43 -4.26
CA ASP A 176 -11.03 11.61 -5.12
C ASP A 176 -9.72 11.83 -5.89
N ARG A 177 -8.57 11.80 -5.20
CA ARG A 177 -7.26 12.02 -5.83
C ARG A 177 -6.89 10.95 -6.86
N LEU A 178 -7.26 9.69 -6.60
CA LEU A 178 -7.07 8.61 -7.58
C LEU A 178 -7.95 8.82 -8.81
N THR A 179 -9.20 9.25 -8.61
CA THR A 179 -10.13 9.56 -9.71
C THR A 179 -9.63 10.74 -10.55
N GLU A 180 -9.14 11.80 -9.90
CA GLU A 180 -8.51 12.96 -10.57
C GLU A 180 -7.26 12.57 -11.35
N ALA A 181 -6.46 11.61 -10.85
CA ALA A 181 -5.31 11.05 -11.55
C ALA A 181 -5.69 10.12 -12.72
N GLY A 182 -6.99 9.89 -12.96
CA GLY A 182 -7.51 9.10 -14.07
C GLY A 182 -7.71 7.61 -13.78
N LEU A 183 -7.59 7.17 -12.52
CA LEU A 183 -7.91 5.81 -12.11
C LEU A 183 -9.43 5.65 -11.93
N GLN A 184 -9.93 4.43 -12.08
CA GLN A 184 -11.35 4.09 -11.90
C GLN A 184 -11.53 3.34 -10.58
N VAL A 185 -11.94 4.06 -9.53
CA VAL A 185 -12.15 3.46 -8.21
C VAL A 185 -13.44 2.64 -8.19
N ASP A 186 -13.31 1.32 -8.05
CA ASP A 186 -14.40 0.34 -7.90
C ASP A 186 -14.51 -0.05 -6.42
N ALA A 187 -15.58 0.42 -5.78
CA ALA A 187 -15.81 0.31 -4.36
C ALA A 187 -17.03 -0.54 -4.00
N ARG A 188 -16.96 -1.17 -2.83
CA ARG A 188 -18.07 -1.89 -2.17
C ARG A 188 -18.41 -1.23 -0.84
N ALA A 189 -19.36 -1.84 -0.14
CA ALA A 189 -19.80 -1.38 1.17
C ALA A 189 -18.59 -1.21 2.11
N PRO A 190 -18.56 -0.15 2.94
CA PRO A 190 -17.50 0.08 3.92
C PRO A 190 -17.17 -1.16 4.74
N TRP A 191 -15.88 -1.41 4.93
CA TRP A 191 -15.34 -2.50 5.77
C TRP A 191 -15.60 -3.92 5.25
N ALA A 192 -16.33 -4.08 4.14
CA ALA A 192 -16.45 -5.37 3.48
C ALA A 192 -15.17 -5.68 2.70
N PRO A 193 -14.71 -6.95 2.68
CA PRO A 193 -13.59 -7.34 1.84
C PRO A 193 -13.95 -7.13 0.36
N HIS A 194 -13.11 -6.42 -0.37
CA HIS A 194 -13.26 -6.19 -1.80
C HIS A 194 -11.90 -6.06 -2.46
N THR A 195 -11.68 -6.87 -3.49
CA THR A 195 -10.47 -6.84 -4.30
C THR A 195 -10.82 -6.62 -5.76
N VAL A 196 -9.94 -5.91 -6.45
CA VAL A 196 -10.05 -5.64 -7.90
C VAL A 196 -8.74 -6.07 -8.55
N ALA A 197 -8.84 -6.92 -9.57
CA ALA A 197 -7.74 -7.31 -10.43
C ALA A 197 -7.95 -6.70 -11.81
N ASP A 198 -6.98 -5.91 -12.27
CA ASP A 198 -6.93 -5.34 -13.60
C ASP A 198 -5.51 -5.47 -14.16
N ARG A 199 -5.34 -6.33 -15.17
CA ARG A 199 -4.04 -6.70 -15.75
C ARG A 199 -3.07 -7.18 -14.66
N ASN A 200 -1.96 -6.48 -14.47
CA ASN A 200 -0.93 -6.78 -13.47
C ASN A 200 -1.10 -6.01 -12.15
N VAL A 201 -2.22 -5.29 -11.97
CA VAL A 201 -2.49 -4.49 -10.78
C VAL A 201 -3.65 -5.12 -10.00
N LEU A 202 -3.36 -5.55 -8.79
CA LEU A 202 -4.29 -6.17 -7.85
C LEU A 202 -4.42 -5.25 -6.65
N THR A 203 -5.66 -4.94 -6.28
CA THR A 203 -5.94 -3.92 -5.27
C THR A 203 -6.96 -4.41 -4.26
N GLY A 204 -6.86 -3.94 -3.01
CA GLY A 204 -7.81 -4.22 -1.93
C GLY A 204 -8.36 -2.93 -1.31
N GLN A 205 -9.63 -2.93 -0.93
CA GLN A 205 -10.30 -1.70 -0.48
C GLN A 205 -9.86 -1.24 0.92
N ASN A 206 -9.66 -2.15 1.86
CA ASN A 206 -9.57 -1.87 3.31
C ASN A 206 -8.83 -3.02 4.03
N PRO A 207 -8.60 -2.96 5.37
CA PRO A 207 -7.87 -4.01 6.08
C PRO A 207 -8.40 -5.43 5.84
N ALA A 208 -9.72 -5.59 5.82
CA ALA A 208 -10.38 -6.88 5.58
C ALA A 208 -10.09 -7.48 4.18
N SER A 209 -9.56 -6.67 3.26
CA SER A 209 -9.19 -7.07 1.91
C SER A 209 -7.73 -7.56 1.80
N SER A 210 -6.90 -7.39 2.83
CA SER A 210 -5.47 -7.75 2.82
C SER A 210 -5.22 -9.24 2.58
N GLY A 211 -5.86 -10.12 3.35
CA GLY A 211 -5.78 -11.58 3.17
C GLY A 211 -6.28 -12.04 1.79
N PRO A 212 -7.50 -11.65 1.35
CA PRO A 212 -7.99 -11.95 0.00
C PRO A 212 -7.05 -11.45 -1.11
N LEU A 213 -6.46 -10.27 -0.96
CA LEU A 213 -5.50 -9.71 -1.92
C LEU A 213 -4.23 -10.56 -1.99
N ALA A 214 -3.64 -10.91 -0.84
CA ALA A 214 -2.46 -11.76 -0.78
C ALA A 214 -2.71 -13.13 -1.43
N ALA A 215 -3.86 -13.74 -1.16
CA ALA A 215 -4.26 -14.99 -1.78
C ALA A 215 -4.38 -14.89 -3.31
N GLU A 216 -4.86 -13.76 -3.83
CA GLU A 216 -4.94 -13.52 -5.28
C GLU A 216 -3.55 -13.30 -5.90
N MET A 217 -2.66 -12.58 -5.21
CA MET A 217 -1.28 -12.40 -5.65
C MET A 217 -0.52 -13.72 -5.70
N ILE A 218 -0.67 -14.59 -4.69
CA ILE A 218 -0.04 -15.92 -4.67
C ILE A 218 -0.46 -16.74 -5.89
N LYS A 219 -1.74 -16.71 -6.29
CA LYS A 219 -2.20 -17.41 -7.51
C LYS A 219 -1.53 -16.88 -8.79
N HIS A 220 -1.22 -15.58 -8.84
CA HIS A 220 -0.55 -14.97 -10.00
C HIS A 220 0.95 -15.27 -10.06
N LEU A 221 1.57 -15.51 -8.89
CA LEU A 221 3.00 -15.81 -8.79
C LEU A 221 3.33 -17.29 -9.09
N GLY A 222 2.32 -18.16 -9.07
CA GLY A 222 2.45 -19.61 -9.31
C GLY A 222 3.10 -20.37 -8.17
#